data_AF-A0A0F8Z2Q5-F1
#
_entry.id   AF-A0A0F8Z2Q5-F1
#
_cell.length_a   1.000
_cell.length_b   1.000
_cell.length_c   1.000
_cell.angle_alpha   90.00
_cell.angle_beta   90.00
_cell.angle_gamma   90.00
#
_symmetry.space_group_name_H-M   'P 1'
#
loop_
_entity.id
_entity.type
_entity.pdbx_description
1 polymer ?
#
loop_
_entity_poly.entity_id
_entity_poly.type
_entity_poly.pdbx_seq_one_letter_code
_entity_poly.pdbx_strand_id
1 'polypeptide(L)'
;MNSINILVGDARHLPFPDGYFHTVVTSPPYWGLRDYGLKPGVWGAAECEHEWSSIVKPASSGGKHGSRLGGGTDTQYGSATHEAHTSAFCRLCNAWFGAMGFELTPELYVQHLVEIFREVKRTLRDDGT
;
A
#
# COMPACT_ATOMS: atom_id res chain seq x y z
N MET A 1 -39.66 1.31 -13.24
CA MET A 1 -39.34 1.07 -11.82
C MET A 1 -37.87 1.39 -11.64
N ASN A 2 -37.52 2.19 -10.63
CA ASN A 2 -36.13 2.49 -10.32
C ASN A 2 -35.64 1.49 -9.27
N SER A 3 -34.56 0.77 -9.56
CA SER A 3 -33.90 -0.15 -8.63
C SER A 3 -32.56 0.45 -8.19
N ILE A 4 -32.25 0.36 -6.90
CA ILE A 4 -30.97 0.79 -6.33
C ILE A 4 -30.29 -0.44 -5.73
N ASN A 5 -29.06 -0.72 -6.15
CA ASN A 5 -28.23 -1.82 -5.64
C ASN A 5 -26.97 -1.24 -4.99
N ILE A 6 -26.65 -1.70 -3.78
CA ILE A 6 -25.40 -1.38 -3.08
C ILE A 6 -24.60 -2.67 -2.98
N LEU A 7 -23.38 -2.65 -3.49
CA LEU A 7 -22.46 -3.77 -3.42
C LEU A 7 -21.24 -3.38 -2.59
N VAL A 8 -20.80 -4.28 -1.72
CA VAL A 8 -19.53 -4.17 -1.00
C VAL A 8 -18.55 -5.12 -1.68
N GLY A 9 -17.46 -4.57 -2.19
CA GLY A 9 -16.47 -5.35 -2.93
C GLY A 9 -15.25 -4.53 -3.28
N ASP A 10 -14.31 -5.21 -3.94
CA ASP A 10 -13.08 -4.61 -4.42
C ASP A 10 -13.28 -4.05 -5.84
N ALA A 11 -13.01 -2.76 -6.02
CA ALA A 11 -13.19 -2.10 -7.32
C ALA A 11 -12.24 -2.63 -8.42
N ARG A 12 -11.25 -3.45 -8.06
CA ARG A 12 -10.39 -4.19 -8.99
C ARG A 12 -11.09 -5.40 -9.62
N HIS A 13 -12.22 -5.84 -9.06
CA HIS A 13 -12.95 -7.03 -9.49
C HIS A 13 -14.47 -6.75 -9.43
N LEU A 14 -14.98 -6.04 -10.44
CA LEU A 14 -16.38 -5.65 -10.51
C LEU A 14 -17.24 -6.81 -11.04
N PRO A 15 -18.29 -7.25 -10.32
CA PRO A 15 -19.09 -8.43 -10.69
C PRO A 15 -20.12 -8.09 -11.77
N PHE A 16 -19.71 -7.36 -12.80
CA PHE A 16 -20.55 -6.91 -13.91
C PHE A 16 -19.93 -7.31 -15.25
N PRO A 17 -20.76 -7.61 -16.26
CA PRO A 17 -20.32 -7.82 -17.63
C PRO A 17 -19.59 -6.59 -18.21
N ASP A 18 -18.92 -6.82 -19.34
CA ASP A 18 -18.34 -5.74 -20.15
C ASP A 18 -19.45 -4.83 -20.68
N GLY A 19 -19.19 -3.52 -20.77
CA GLY A 19 -20.15 -2.56 -21.34
C GLY A 19 -21.51 -2.52 -20.62
N TYR A 20 -21.51 -2.63 -19.29
CA TYR A 20 -22.72 -2.67 -18.48
C TYR A 20 -23.24 -1.28 -18.07
N PHE A 21 -22.35 -0.34 -17.75
CA PHE A 21 -22.74 0.99 -17.26
C PHE A 21 -22.70 2.05 -18.35
N HIS A 22 -23.68 2.98 -18.31
CA HIS A 22 -23.70 4.18 -19.18
C HIS A 22 -22.84 5.31 -18.63
N THR A 23 -22.76 5.43 -17.31
CA THR A 23 -21.96 6.47 -16.65
C THR A 23 -21.29 5.89 -15.43
N VAL A 24 -20.03 6.23 -15.21
CA VAL A 24 -19.33 5.92 -13.96
C VAL A 24 -18.88 7.21 -13.29
N VAL A 25 -19.24 7.36 -12.01
CA VAL A 25 -18.79 8.47 -11.17
C VAL A 25 -17.89 7.90 -10.07
N THR A 26 -16.67 8.41 -9.96
CA THR A 26 -15.66 7.89 -9.02
C THR A 26 -15.03 9.00 -8.19
N SER A 27 -14.56 8.66 -7.00
CA SER A 27 -13.81 9.54 -6.10
C SER A 27 -12.70 8.75 -5.37
N PRO A 28 -11.74 8.17 -6.12
CA PRO A 28 -10.67 7.38 -5.54
C PRO A 28 -9.90 8.19 -4.46
N PRO A 29 -9.38 7.56 -3.40
CA PRO A 29 -8.48 8.20 -2.44
C PRO A 29 -7.38 9.01 -3.13
N TYR A 30 -7.12 10.21 -2.66
CA TYR A 30 -5.99 11.01 -3.13
C TYR A 30 -4.71 10.58 -2.43
N TRP A 31 -3.61 10.49 -3.21
CA TRP A 31 -2.31 10.07 -2.69
C TRP A 31 -1.84 10.97 -1.53
N GLY A 32 -1.56 10.35 -0.38
CA GLY A 32 -1.06 11.02 0.82
C GLY A 32 -2.05 11.92 1.55
N LEU A 33 -3.34 11.97 1.17
CA LEU A 33 -4.29 12.96 1.71
C LEU A 33 -5.50 12.36 2.43
N ARG A 34 -5.98 11.17 2.05
CA ARG A 34 -7.21 10.58 2.64
C ARG A 34 -6.98 9.15 3.13
N ASP A 35 -7.36 8.91 4.38
CA ASP A 35 -7.55 7.57 4.95
C ASP A 35 -9.05 7.27 5.03
N TYR A 36 -9.49 6.19 4.37
CA TYR A 36 -10.87 5.71 4.50
C TYR A 36 -11.02 4.55 5.50
N GLY A 37 -9.96 4.21 6.25
CA GLY A 37 -9.96 3.11 7.21
C GLY A 37 -10.14 1.74 6.54
N LEU A 38 -9.79 1.63 5.26
CA LEU A 38 -9.90 0.38 4.51
C LEU A 38 -8.79 -0.58 4.95
N LYS A 39 -9.13 -1.86 5.04
CA LYS A 39 -8.13 -2.90 5.31
C LYS A 39 -7.10 -2.94 4.17
N PRO A 40 -5.80 -3.00 4.48
CA PRO A 40 -4.77 -3.24 3.47
C PRO A 40 -5.02 -4.52 2.69
N GLY A 41 -4.65 -4.51 1.41
CA GLY A 41 -4.73 -5.65 0.51
C GLY A 41 -3.43 -5.81 -0.28
N VAL A 42 -3.31 -6.94 -0.98
CA VAL A 42 -2.21 -7.20 -1.90
C VAL A 42 -2.50 -6.54 -3.24
N TRP A 43 -1.50 -5.88 -3.82
CA TRP A 43 -1.53 -5.24 -5.13
C TRP A 43 -0.43 -5.80 -6.03
N GLY A 44 -0.81 -6.20 -7.25
CA GLY A 44 0.07 -6.85 -8.20
C GLY A 44 0.36 -8.33 -7.91
N ALA A 45 0.83 -9.04 -8.95
CA ALA A 45 1.30 -10.43 -8.92
C ALA A 45 0.37 -11.43 -8.21
N ALA A 46 -0.85 -11.59 -8.74
CA ALA A 46 -1.92 -12.43 -8.17
C ALA A 46 -1.56 -13.93 -7.99
N GLU A 47 -0.61 -14.44 -8.77
CA GLU A 47 -0.24 -15.88 -8.78
C GLU A 47 0.88 -16.22 -7.78
N CYS A 48 1.26 -15.30 -6.88
CA CYS A 48 2.37 -15.49 -5.95
C CYS A 48 1.89 -15.90 -4.56
N GLU A 49 2.47 -16.96 -4.00
CA GLU A 49 2.42 -17.23 -2.55
C GLU A 49 3.36 -16.23 -1.84
N HIS A 50 2.82 -15.12 -1.35
CA HIS A 50 3.63 -13.98 -0.91
C HIS A 50 4.47 -14.24 0.34
N GLU A 51 5.74 -13.79 0.31
CA GLU A 51 6.66 -13.79 1.45
C GLU A 51 7.04 -12.35 1.82
N TRP A 52 6.60 -11.87 2.99
CA TRP A 52 6.87 -10.50 3.46
C TRP A 52 8.14 -10.49 4.29
N SER A 53 9.16 -9.75 3.84
CA SER A 53 10.44 -9.68 4.56
C SER A 53 10.35 -8.77 5.77
N SER A 54 11.04 -9.11 6.86
CA SER A 54 11.25 -8.21 8.00
C SER A 54 12.70 -7.75 8.02
N ILE A 55 12.92 -6.45 8.08
CA ILE A 55 14.25 -5.85 8.16
C ILE A 55 14.47 -5.39 9.59
N VAL A 56 15.44 -6.02 10.26
CA VAL A 56 16.00 -5.50 11.51
C VAL A 56 17.17 -4.60 11.14
N LYS A 57 17.04 -3.29 11.37
CA LYS A 57 18.20 -2.40 11.24
C LYS A 57 19.18 -2.75 12.37
N PRO A 58 20.44 -3.12 12.07
CA PRO A 58 21.42 -3.30 13.13
C PRO A 58 21.57 -1.97 13.88
N ALA A 59 21.70 -2.04 15.20
CA ALA A 59 21.94 -0.86 16.02
C ALA A 59 23.16 -0.12 15.46
N SER A 60 22.99 1.14 15.09
CA SER A 60 24.10 1.96 14.61
C SER A 60 25.14 2.04 15.71
N SER A 61 26.33 1.47 15.49
CA SER A 61 27.46 1.65 16.40
C SER A 61 27.81 3.14 16.39
N GLY A 62 27.33 3.87 17.40
CA GLY A 62 27.71 5.26 17.60
C GLY A 62 29.24 5.33 17.65
N GLY A 63 29.84 5.90 16.61
CA GLY A 63 31.28 6.03 16.52
C GLY A 63 31.77 6.81 17.73
N LYS A 64 32.53 6.16 18.62
CA LYS A 64 33.22 6.84 19.72
C LYS A 64 34.37 7.65 19.12
N HIS A 65 34.08 8.81 18.54
CA HIS A 65 35.11 9.84 18.36
C HIS A 65 35.40 10.42 19.73
N GLY A 66 36.46 9.91 20.36
CA GLY A 66 36.83 10.27 21.72
C GLY A 66 37.34 11.70 21.81
N SER A 67 36.52 12.61 22.35
CA SER A 67 37.03 13.71 23.15
C SER A 67 37.13 13.23 24.60
N ARG A 68 38.34 12.89 25.05
CA ARG A 68 38.60 12.56 26.46
C ARG A 68 38.47 13.84 27.30
N LEU A 69 37.30 14.07 27.88
CA LEU A 69 37.10 14.92 29.05
C LEU A 69 36.26 14.14 30.07
N GLY A 70 36.70 14.15 31.32
CA GLY A 70 36.49 13.09 32.30
C GLY A 70 35.20 13.14 33.13
N GLY A 71 35.09 12.16 34.04
CA GLY A 71 34.09 12.10 35.12
C GLY A 71 32.95 11.13 34.83
N GLY A 72 33.16 9.83 35.06
CA GLY A 72 32.17 8.80 34.81
C GLY A 72 31.10 8.68 35.91
N THR A 73 29.85 8.52 35.48
CA THR A 73 28.89 7.62 36.11
C THR A 73 28.54 6.54 35.08
N ASP A 74 28.67 5.27 35.46
CA ASP A 74 28.46 4.11 34.60
C ASP A 74 26.95 3.92 34.31
N THR A 75 26.41 4.74 33.41
CA THR A 75 25.06 4.53 32.89
C THR A 75 25.17 3.53 31.75
N GLN A 76 24.80 2.27 32.01
CA GLN A 76 24.61 1.25 30.97
C GLN A 76 23.52 1.74 30.01
N TYR A 77 23.91 2.39 28.91
CA TYR A 77 23.02 2.60 27.78
C TYR A 77 22.82 1.25 27.11
N GLY A 78 21.65 0.65 27.30
CA GLY A 78 21.23 -0.51 26.53
C GLY A 78 21.34 -0.21 25.04
N SER A 79 21.93 -1.14 24.29
CA SER A 79 21.90 -1.09 22.82
C SER A 79 20.45 -0.98 22.39
N ALA A 80 20.07 0.10 21.71
CA ALA A 80 18.76 0.23 21.09
C ALA A 80 18.64 -0.82 19.99
N THR A 81 18.19 -2.02 20.34
CA THR A 81 17.72 -2.99 19.35
C THR A 81 16.48 -2.39 18.71
N HIS A 82 16.57 -2.00 17.43
CA HIS A 82 15.40 -1.58 16.68
C HIS A 82 14.49 -2.78 16.46
N GLU A 83 13.19 -2.62 16.73
CA GLU A 83 12.18 -3.63 16.38
C GLU A 83 12.22 -3.91 14.87
N ALA A 84 11.96 -5.16 14.49
CA ALA A 84 11.92 -5.55 13.09
C ALA A 84 10.78 -4.81 12.38
N HIS A 85 11.08 -4.11 11.28
CA HIS A 85 10.05 -3.51 10.44
C HIS A 85 9.74 -4.46 9.27
N THR A 86 8.49 -4.91 9.16
CA THR A 86 8.04 -5.70 8.02
C THR A 86 7.92 -4.81 6.78
N SER A 87 8.55 -5.23 5.69
CA SER A 87 8.43 -4.64 4.37
C SER A 87 6.99 -4.74 3.87
N ALA A 88 6.49 -3.65 3.29
CA ALA A 88 5.22 -3.66 2.56
C ALA A 88 5.32 -4.34 1.19
N PHE A 89 6.50 -4.82 0.79
CA PHE A 89 6.72 -5.49 -0.50
C PHE A 89 7.09 -6.95 -0.31
N CYS A 90 6.48 -7.81 -1.13
CA CYS A 90 6.78 -9.24 -1.20
C CYS A 90 8.20 -9.44 -1.72
N ARG A 91 8.99 -10.28 -1.03
CA ARG A 91 10.38 -10.61 -1.40
C ARG A 91 10.48 -11.39 -2.72
N LEU A 92 9.41 -12.09 -3.12
CA LEU A 92 9.42 -12.98 -4.28
C LEU A 92 8.94 -12.29 -5.57
N CYS A 93 7.89 -11.47 -5.48
CA CYS A 93 7.23 -10.91 -6.66
C CYS A 93 7.13 -9.37 -6.65
N ASN A 94 7.58 -8.71 -5.59
CA ASN A 94 7.47 -7.27 -5.40
C ASN A 94 6.03 -6.73 -5.38
N ALA A 95 5.03 -7.60 -5.17
CA ALA A 95 3.67 -7.17 -4.85
C ALA A 95 3.67 -6.30 -3.59
N TRP A 96 2.79 -5.31 -3.57
CA TRP A 96 2.67 -4.37 -2.46
C TRP A 96 1.50 -4.75 -1.56
N PHE A 97 1.69 -4.71 -0.24
CA PHE A 97 0.65 -4.89 0.76
C PHE A 97 0.31 -3.53 1.39
N GLY A 98 -0.87 -3.00 1.09
CA GLY A 98 -1.25 -1.67 1.53
C GLY A 98 -2.66 -1.26 1.16
N ALA A 99 -3.05 -0.07 1.59
CA ALA A 99 -4.32 0.55 1.27
C ALA A 99 -4.11 1.72 0.31
N MET A 100 -4.98 1.84 -0.68
CA MET A 100 -4.84 2.82 -1.76
C MET A 100 -4.78 4.25 -1.22
N GLY A 101 -3.84 5.05 -1.72
CA GLY A 101 -3.52 6.39 -1.23
C GLY A 101 -2.32 6.44 -0.30
N PHE A 102 -1.83 5.29 0.20
CA PHE A 102 -0.65 5.16 1.06
C PHE A 102 0.54 4.48 0.37
N GLU A 103 0.55 4.44 -0.95
CA GLU A 103 1.68 3.95 -1.73
C GLU A 103 2.93 4.76 -1.43
N LEU A 104 4.08 4.07 -1.43
CA LEU A 104 5.38 4.68 -1.12
C LEU A 104 5.76 5.82 -2.08
N THR A 105 5.32 5.73 -3.34
CA THR A 105 5.60 6.74 -4.37
C THR A 105 4.34 7.07 -5.19
N PRO A 106 4.27 8.28 -5.80
CA PRO A 106 3.18 8.64 -6.70
C PRO A 106 3.04 7.69 -7.89
N GLU A 107 4.15 7.16 -8.42
CA GLU A 107 4.16 6.25 -9.56
C GLU A 107 3.46 4.94 -9.22
N LEU A 108 3.70 4.40 -8.02
CA LEU A 108 3.03 3.20 -7.54
C LEU A 108 1.52 3.45 -7.32
N TYR A 109 1.17 4.62 -6.78
CA TYR A 109 -0.23 5.04 -6.69
C TYR A 109 -0.91 5.10 -8.06
N VAL A 110 -0.27 5.70 -9.07
CA VAL A 110 -0.81 5.76 -10.43
C VAL A 110 -0.94 4.36 -11.04
N GLN A 111 0.00 3.45 -10.79
CA GLN A 111 -0.10 2.06 -11.26
C GLN A 111 -1.34 1.35 -10.71
N HIS A 112 -1.57 1.44 -9.40
CA HIS A 112 -2.75 0.87 -8.74
C HIS A 112 -4.06 1.56 -9.17
N LEU A 113 -4.01 2.87 -9.38
CA LEU A 113 -5.14 3.61 -9.91
C LEU A 113 -5.52 3.10 -11.31
N VAL A 114 -4.53 2.92 -12.19
CA VAL A 114 -4.73 2.35 -13.53
C VAL A 114 -5.27 0.92 -13.47
N GLU A 115 -4.82 0.09 -12.52
CA GLU A 115 -5.37 -1.26 -12.31
C GLU A 115 -6.89 -1.21 -12.06
N ILE A 116 -7.35 -0.33 -11.14
CA ILE A 116 -8.78 -0.12 -10.89
C ILE A 116 -9.49 0.42 -12.13
N PHE A 117 -8.94 1.45 -12.77
CA PHE A 117 -9.63 2.10 -13.89
C PHE A 117 -9.68 1.26 -15.17
N ARG A 118 -8.79 0.26 -15.32
CA ARG A 118 -8.94 -0.76 -16.37
C ARG A 118 -10.20 -1.59 -16.15
N GLU A 119 -10.46 -2.00 -14.91
CA GLU A 119 -11.66 -2.75 -14.57
C GLU A 119 -12.92 -1.88 -14.70
N VAL A 120 -12.87 -0.63 -14.24
CA VAL A 120 -13.96 0.32 -14.45
C VAL A 120 -14.24 0.51 -15.96
N LYS A 121 -13.18 0.71 -16.77
CA LYS A 121 -13.33 0.91 -18.21
C LYS A 121 -13.90 -0.32 -18.92
N ARG A 122 -13.55 -1.54 -18.48
CA ARG A 122 -14.16 -2.79 -18.99
C ARG A 122 -15.68 -2.77 -18.83
N THR A 123 -16.18 -2.32 -17.68
CA THR A 123 -17.61 -2.28 -17.39
C THR A 123 -18.34 -1.09 -18.03
N LEU A 124 -17.63 -0.07 -18.52
CA LEU A 124 -18.23 1.10 -19.17
C LEU A 124 -18.53 0.78 -20.63
N ARG A 125 -19.70 1.16 -21.11
CA ARG A 125 -20.08 1.04 -22.52
C ARG A 125 -19.20 1.89 -23.43
N ASP A 126 -19.13 1.51 -24.71
CA ASP A 126 -18.43 2.30 -25.74
C ASP A 126 -19.03 3.70 -25.93
N ASP A 127 -20.36 3.83 -25.73
CA ASP A 127 -21.12 5.09 -25.77
C ASP A 127 -21.27 5.76 -24.39
N GLY A 128 -20.65 5.19 -23.35
CA GLY A 128 -20.72 5.67 -21.98
C GLY A 128 -19.72 6.79 -21.65
N THR A 129 -19.97 7.48 -20.54
CA THR A 129 -19.14 8.58 -20.01
C THR A 129 -18.53 8.27 -18.66
#